data_AF-A0A7C6N359-F1
#
_entry.id   AF-A0A7C6N359-F1
#
_cell.length_a   1.000
_cell.length_b   1.000
_cell.length_c   1.000
_cell.angle_alpha   90.00
_cell.angle_beta   90.00
_cell.angle_gamma   90.00
#
_symmetry.space_group_name_H-M   'P 1'
#
loop_
_entity.id
_entity.type
_entity.pdbx_description
1 polymer ?
#
loop_
_entity_poly.entity_id
_entity_poly.type
_entity_poly.pdbx_seq_one_letter_code
_entity_poly.pdbx_strand_id
1 'polypeptide(L)'
;MYCTNCGKKLEGSEIICTHCQTSTSKIKNNTVKVKAVVTVFIIVAVTVVGLFFFRLHRDKQTASITAYVDDSEYDKALTLYNKYKGQSKSFEDKILTDIMSTIEQIKEDFMSEDMEYSLAQDHLKKLDGFDILGLDLIIYDAALWIDKINTSRENYLDGRAYYEQGEYEVALEKYGLVIEEDSMYYDLALEDINKILLEEAERQKELNSLSRSVPVIDTPVYEHTYIEDGREIMYVSIQHLILYGDNPAYESINQIIDSVREKYMDEINRMVEEAKAHKDEEYFNPYGYGISFSIQYNNNGILCVLIDGYTYGGGAHGFPIRKTLMFDLTKGTLMKLSDLISADTEEFAEIITDEFQRMYNEAPEEYWEEAPNVVREDAQNIDNLNYFITEDSICIFYFPYDLASYARGFVEIVIPYKGNELFFDFNYR
;
A
#
# COMPACT_ATOMS: atom_id res chain seq x y z
N MET A 1 119.54 -12.85 -27.11
CA MET A 1 118.21 -13.46 -26.87
C MET A 1 118.34 -14.97 -27.08
N TYR A 2 117.47 -15.80 -26.50
CA TYR A 2 117.43 -17.25 -26.76
C TYR A 2 116.22 -17.55 -27.66
N CYS A 3 116.36 -18.51 -28.58
CA CYS A 3 115.23 -18.95 -29.41
C CYS A 3 114.16 -19.61 -28.53
N THR A 4 112.90 -19.15 -28.60
CA THR A 4 111.79 -19.70 -27.81
C THR A 4 111.36 -21.11 -28.25
N ASN A 5 111.83 -21.58 -29.42
CA ASN A 5 111.53 -22.91 -29.95
C ASN A 5 112.59 -23.96 -29.59
N CYS A 6 113.90 -23.63 -29.68
CA CYS A 6 114.99 -24.59 -29.48
C CYS A 6 115.98 -24.25 -28.35
N GLY A 7 115.83 -23.10 -27.68
CA GLY A 7 116.62 -22.74 -26.50
C GLY A 7 118.08 -22.35 -26.75
N LYS A 8 118.57 -22.33 -28.00
CA LYS A 8 119.93 -21.85 -28.34
C LYS A 8 120.04 -20.32 -28.24
N LYS A 9 121.21 -19.84 -27.83
CA LYS A 9 121.56 -18.40 -27.76
C LYS A 9 121.70 -17.85 -29.18
N LEU A 10 120.96 -16.80 -29.51
CA LEU A 10 121.04 -16.11 -30.80
C LEU A 10 122.22 -15.12 -30.76
N GLU A 11 123.06 -15.18 -31.79
CA GLU A 11 124.19 -14.27 -31.98
C GLU A 11 123.70 -13.04 -32.76
N GLY A 12 123.49 -11.92 -32.06
CA GLY A 12 123.05 -10.66 -32.67
C GLY A 12 121.52 -10.50 -32.81
N SER A 13 121.12 -9.55 -33.65
CA SER A 13 119.73 -9.11 -33.85
C SER A 13 119.01 -9.87 -34.99
N GLU A 14 119.25 -11.18 -35.10
CA GLU A 14 118.66 -12.01 -36.16
C GLU A 14 117.18 -12.31 -35.87
N ILE A 15 116.30 -12.07 -36.87
CA ILE A 15 114.84 -12.24 -36.78
C ILE A 15 114.43 -13.73 -36.95
N ILE A 16 115.37 -14.58 -37.40
CA ILE A 16 115.18 -16.01 -37.70
C ILE A 16 116.31 -16.80 -37.04
N CYS A 17 115.97 -17.85 -36.28
CA CYS A 17 116.97 -18.72 -35.67
C CYS A 17 117.68 -19.57 -36.75
N THR A 18 118.98 -19.39 -36.98
CA THR A 18 119.74 -20.14 -37.98
C THR A 18 119.81 -21.65 -37.73
N HIS A 19 119.57 -22.10 -36.49
CA HIS A 19 119.59 -23.52 -36.13
C HIS A 19 118.27 -24.26 -36.41
N CYS A 20 117.13 -23.57 -36.33
CA CYS A 20 115.80 -24.20 -36.51
C CYS A 20 114.87 -23.42 -37.44
N GLN A 21 115.42 -22.46 -38.18
CA GLN A 21 114.82 -21.60 -39.21
C GLN A 21 113.47 -20.94 -38.85
N THR A 22 113.19 -20.76 -37.56
CA THR A 22 111.90 -20.23 -37.09
C THR A 22 112.00 -18.72 -36.81
N SER A 23 111.05 -17.94 -37.36
CA SER A 23 110.98 -16.48 -37.21
C SER A 23 110.26 -16.08 -35.92
N THR A 24 110.82 -15.11 -35.18
CA THR A 24 110.18 -14.56 -33.97
C THR A 24 109.49 -13.23 -34.30
N SER A 25 108.17 -13.25 -34.48
CA SER A 25 107.40 -12.02 -34.75
C SER A 25 106.95 -11.32 -33.45
N LYS A 26 107.22 -10.02 -33.36
CA LYS A 26 106.76 -9.13 -32.27
C LYS A 26 105.26 -8.87 -32.39
N ILE A 27 104.51 -9.13 -31.33
CA ILE A 27 103.08 -8.78 -31.19
C ILE A 27 102.94 -7.24 -31.20
N LYS A 28 102.20 -6.69 -32.18
CA LYS A 28 101.85 -5.26 -32.25
C LYS A 28 100.89 -4.89 -31.12
N ASN A 29 101.24 -3.84 -30.38
CA ASN A 29 100.52 -3.34 -29.23
C ASN A 29 99.16 -2.74 -29.64
N ASN A 30 98.06 -3.37 -29.23
CA ASN A 30 96.68 -3.12 -29.70
C ASN A 30 95.88 -2.18 -28.76
N THR A 31 96.58 -1.35 -27.97
CA THR A 31 96.03 -0.58 -26.84
C THR A 31 94.99 0.47 -27.25
N VAL A 32 95.03 1.01 -28.46
CA VAL A 32 94.05 1.99 -28.96
C VAL A 32 92.69 1.34 -29.27
N LYS A 33 92.69 0.14 -29.87
CA LYS A 33 91.45 -0.61 -30.17
C LYS A 33 90.76 -1.09 -28.89
N VAL A 34 91.53 -1.57 -27.91
CA VAL A 34 90.98 -1.99 -26.60
C VAL A 34 90.39 -0.79 -25.85
N LYS A 35 91.06 0.37 -25.82
CA LYS A 35 90.51 1.59 -25.21
C LYS A 35 89.21 2.03 -25.88
N ALA A 36 89.14 2.03 -27.21
CA ALA A 36 87.91 2.39 -27.94
C ALA A 36 86.72 1.46 -27.63
N VAL A 37 86.96 0.13 -27.58
CA VAL A 37 85.92 -0.85 -27.23
C VAL A 37 85.43 -0.67 -25.79
N VAL A 38 86.35 -0.43 -24.85
CA VAL A 38 86.00 -0.17 -23.44
C VAL A 38 85.19 1.12 -23.29
N THR A 39 85.55 2.19 -24.00
CA THR A 39 84.78 3.45 -23.98
C THR A 39 83.36 3.27 -24.52
N VAL A 40 83.18 2.54 -25.63
CA VAL A 40 81.85 2.24 -26.18
C VAL A 40 81.02 1.40 -25.21
N PHE A 41 81.62 0.39 -24.57
CA PHE A 41 80.93 -0.40 -23.54
C PHE A 41 80.49 0.43 -22.34
N ILE A 42 81.34 1.35 -21.87
CA ILE A 42 80.99 2.26 -20.77
C ILE A 42 79.83 3.18 -21.17
N ILE A 43 79.84 3.75 -22.38
CA ILE A 43 78.75 4.62 -22.86
C ILE A 43 77.44 3.83 -22.95
N VAL A 44 77.46 2.62 -23.52
CA VAL A 44 76.27 1.77 -23.61
C VAL A 44 75.77 1.40 -22.22
N ALA A 45 76.67 1.00 -21.31
CA ALA A 45 76.29 0.68 -19.93
C ALA A 45 75.67 1.88 -19.20
N VAL A 46 76.26 3.08 -19.30
CA VAL A 46 75.71 4.31 -18.70
C VAL A 46 74.37 4.68 -19.32
N THR A 47 74.20 4.50 -20.64
CA THR A 47 72.93 4.78 -21.33
C THR A 47 71.84 3.81 -20.90
N VAL A 48 72.15 2.51 -20.82
CA VAL A 48 71.22 1.47 -20.37
C VAL A 48 70.84 1.68 -18.90
N VAL A 49 71.82 1.96 -18.04
CA VAL A 49 71.59 2.27 -16.62
C VAL A 49 70.78 3.56 -16.48
N GLY A 50 71.06 4.60 -17.27
CA GLY A 50 70.29 5.84 -17.28
C GLY A 50 68.84 5.63 -17.72
N LEU A 51 68.61 4.86 -18.80
CA LEU A 51 67.26 4.49 -19.23
C LEU A 51 66.53 3.65 -18.18
N PHE A 52 67.24 2.78 -17.46
CA PHE A 52 66.68 1.99 -16.37
C PHE A 52 66.27 2.87 -15.18
N PHE A 53 67.13 3.78 -14.72
CA PHE A 53 66.80 4.74 -13.67
C PHE A 53 65.65 5.67 -14.08
N PHE A 54 65.61 6.09 -15.34
CA PHE A 54 64.51 6.90 -15.87
C PHE A 54 63.18 6.15 -15.85
N ARG A 55 63.17 4.86 -16.21
CA ARG A 55 61.99 3.99 -16.07
C ARG A 55 61.57 3.86 -14.60
N LEU A 56 62.49 3.55 -13.68
CA LEU A 56 62.18 3.44 -12.25
C LEU A 56 61.60 4.74 -11.67
N HIS A 57 62.19 5.89 -12.04
CA HIS A 57 61.68 7.19 -11.61
C HIS A 57 60.24 7.40 -12.08
N ARG A 58 59.98 7.11 -13.35
CA ARG A 58 58.64 7.23 -13.96
C ARG A 58 57.63 6.29 -13.30
N ASP A 59 57.99 5.03 -13.06
CA ASP A 59 57.11 4.06 -12.40
C ASP A 59 56.74 4.52 -10.98
N LYS A 60 57.67 5.17 -10.27
CA LYS A 60 57.41 5.83 -8.98
C LYS A 60 56.46 7.03 -9.12
N GLN A 61 56.56 7.81 -10.20
CA GLN A 61 55.62 8.91 -10.44
C GLN A 61 54.22 8.38 -10.74
N THR A 62 54.10 7.31 -11.53
CA THR A 62 52.81 6.65 -11.77
C THR A 62 52.17 6.24 -10.45
N ALA A 63 52.90 5.51 -9.59
CA ALA A 63 52.38 5.09 -8.28
C ALA A 63 51.97 6.26 -7.38
N SER A 64 52.64 7.41 -7.50
CA SER A 64 52.26 8.62 -6.75
C SER A 64 50.97 9.25 -7.29
N ILE A 65 50.77 9.22 -8.62
CA ILE A 65 49.52 9.69 -9.24
C ILE A 65 48.37 8.78 -8.81
N THR A 66 48.55 7.46 -8.88
CA THR A 66 47.55 6.48 -8.44
C THR A 66 47.13 6.74 -7.00
N ALA A 67 48.10 6.88 -6.07
CA ALA A 67 47.79 7.16 -4.67
C ALA A 67 47.00 8.47 -4.47
N TYR A 68 47.34 9.53 -5.21
CA TYR A 68 46.57 10.78 -5.14
C TYR A 68 45.15 10.62 -5.71
N VAL A 69 44.95 9.79 -6.73
CA VAL A 69 43.61 9.50 -7.26
C VAL A 69 42.80 8.68 -6.25
N ASP A 70 43.40 7.67 -5.64
CA ASP A 70 42.78 6.83 -4.61
C ASP A 70 42.37 7.66 -3.37
N ASP A 71 43.20 8.62 -2.97
CA ASP A 71 42.93 9.55 -1.87
C ASP A 71 41.98 10.71 -2.28
N SER A 72 41.41 10.68 -3.50
CA SER A 72 40.57 11.75 -4.07
C SER A 72 41.24 13.13 -4.16
N GLU A 73 42.58 13.17 -4.12
CA GLU A 73 43.41 14.38 -4.27
C GLU A 73 43.67 14.70 -5.76
N TYR A 74 42.61 14.78 -6.56
CA TYR A 74 42.67 14.88 -8.03
C TYR A 74 43.53 16.03 -8.57
N ASP A 75 43.52 17.21 -7.91
CA ASP A 75 44.34 18.36 -8.34
C ASP A 75 45.85 18.05 -8.28
N LYS A 76 46.29 17.34 -7.23
CA LYS A 76 47.68 16.92 -7.07
C LYS A 76 48.04 15.86 -8.11
N ALA A 77 47.14 14.90 -8.31
CA ALA A 77 47.29 13.85 -9.33
C ALA A 77 47.45 14.45 -10.73
N LEU A 78 46.56 15.39 -11.10
CA LEU A 78 46.54 16.04 -12.40
C LEU A 78 47.75 16.94 -12.64
N THR A 79 48.17 17.69 -11.60
CA THR A 79 49.40 18.49 -11.65
C THR A 79 50.61 17.61 -11.94
N LEU A 80 50.69 16.44 -11.30
CA LEU A 80 51.79 15.51 -11.50
C LEU A 80 51.71 14.82 -12.86
N TYR A 81 50.53 14.39 -13.30
CA TYR A 81 50.31 13.80 -14.62
C TYR A 81 50.74 14.73 -15.75
N ASN A 82 50.30 16.00 -15.72
CA ASN A 82 50.63 16.99 -16.75
C ASN A 82 52.14 17.25 -16.90
N LYS A 83 52.93 17.00 -15.85
CA LYS A 83 54.39 17.10 -15.91
C LYS A 83 55.05 15.98 -16.72
N TYR A 84 54.40 14.81 -16.82
CA TYR A 84 54.98 13.61 -17.43
C TYR A 84 54.19 13.09 -18.65
N LYS A 85 53.03 13.68 -18.98
CA LYS A 85 52.25 13.30 -20.18
C LYS A 85 53.06 13.43 -21.47
N GLY A 86 52.80 12.56 -22.43
CA GLY A 86 53.51 12.48 -23.72
C GLY A 86 54.92 11.89 -23.67
N GLN A 87 55.47 11.57 -22.50
CA GLN A 87 56.84 11.03 -22.39
C GLN A 87 56.94 9.54 -22.75
N SER A 88 55.86 8.76 -22.60
CA SER A 88 55.83 7.35 -22.99
C SER A 88 54.40 6.80 -23.03
N LYS A 89 54.09 6.05 -24.08
CA LYS A 89 52.82 5.31 -24.18
C LYS A 89 52.57 4.38 -22.97
N SER A 90 53.59 3.64 -22.55
CA SER A 90 53.49 2.74 -21.38
C SER A 90 53.20 3.46 -20.05
N PHE A 91 53.46 4.76 -19.96
CA PHE A 91 53.08 5.55 -18.78
C PHE A 91 51.59 5.90 -18.83
N GLU A 92 51.11 6.40 -19.96
CA GLU A 92 49.69 6.74 -20.16
C GLU A 92 48.80 5.51 -20.09
N ASP A 93 49.21 4.38 -20.69
CA ASP A 93 48.48 3.11 -20.62
C ASP A 93 48.28 2.66 -19.15
N LYS A 94 49.30 2.85 -18.29
CA LYS A 94 49.20 2.47 -16.88
C LYS A 94 48.28 3.41 -16.10
N ILE A 95 48.39 4.72 -16.32
CA ILE A 95 47.49 5.70 -15.70
C ILE A 95 46.05 5.47 -16.13
N LEU A 96 45.82 5.13 -17.40
CA LEU A 96 44.48 4.78 -17.90
C LEU A 96 43.92 3.57 -17.15
N THR A 97 44.70 2.51 -16.98
CA THR A 97 44.26 1.33 -16.19
C THR A 97 43.90 1.70 -14.75
N ASP A 98 44.72 2.52 -14.10
CA ASP A 98 44.46 2.95 -12.72
C ASP A 98 43.18 3.80 -12.63
N ILE A 99 42.99 4.77 -13.54
CA ILE A 99 41.78 5.60 -13.61
C ILE A 99 40.54 4.75 -13.90
N MET A 100 40.62 3.78 -14.82
CA MET A 100 39.52 2.86 -15.09
C MET A 100 39.11 2.09 -13.83
N SER A 101 40.08 1.66 -13.02
CA SER A 101 39.82 1.03 -11.73
C SER A 101 39.10 1.98 -10.76
N THR A 102 39.52 3.25 -10.71
CA THR A 102 38.85 4.27 -9.88
C THR A 102 37.41 4.53 -10.35
N ILE A 103 37.16 4.57 -11.66
CA ILE A 103 35.80 4.74 -12.22
C ILE A 103 34.90 3.58 -11.80
N GLU A 104 35.40 2.34 -11.85
CA GLU A 104 34.63 1.19 -11.38
C GLU A 104 34.39 1.26 -9.86
N GLN A 105 35.37 1.71 -9.07
CA GLN A 105 35.16 1.91 -7.62
C GLN A 105 34.09 2.97 -7.33
N ILE A 106 34.08 4.10 -8.05
CA ILE A 106 33.04 5.12 -7.93
C ILE A 106 31.65 4.54 -8.22
N LYS A 107 31.54 3.69 -9.24
CA LYS A 107 30.28 3.01 -9.59
C LYS A 107 29.85 2.04 -8.48
N GLU A 108 30.78 1.26 -7.93
CA GLU A 108 30.51 0.34 -6.81
C GLU A 108 30.06 1.11 -5.56
N ASP A 109 30.78 2.16 -5.16
CA ASP A 109 30.47 2.97 -3.98
C ASP A 109 29.11 3.69 -4.14
N PHE A 110 28.79 4.15 -5.35
CA PHE A 110 27.47 4.74 -5.63
C PHE A 110 26.36 3.68 -5.53
N MET A 111 26.59 2.46 -6.03
CA MET A 111 25.65 1.36 -5.93
C MET A 111 25.39 0.92 -4.50
N SER A 112 26.42 0.88 -3.65
CA SER A 112 26.30 0.52 -2.23
C SER A 112 25.79 1.65 -1.33
N GLU A 113 25.48 2.82 -1.90
CA GLU A 113 25.13 4.06 -1.18
C GLU A 113 26.25 4.62 -0.29
N ASP A 114 27.49 4.16 -0.47
CA ASP A 114 28.67 4.71 0.20
C ASP A 114 29.12 6.06 -0.40
N MET A 115 28.61 6.40 -1.60
CA MET A 115 28.86 7.66 -2.28
C MET A 115 27.56 8.31 -2.79
N GLU A 116 27.38 9.60 -2.51
CA GLU A 116 26.25 10.38 -3.03
C GLU A 116 26.39 10.65 -4.53
N TYR A 117 25.25 10.73 -5.25
CA TYR A 117 25.19 11.02 -6.70
C TYR A 117 26.02 12.25 -7.09
N SER A 118 25.85 13.36 -6.36
CA SER A 118 26.54 14.62 -6.68
C SER A 118 28.06 14.49 -6.55
N LEU A 119 28.53 13.71 -5.58
CA LEU A 119 29.95 13.46 -5.33
C LEU A 119 30.53 12.53 -6.40
N ALA A 120 29.81 11.47 -6.78
CA ALA A 120 30.23 10.55 -7.84
C ALA A 120 30.40 11.27 -9.19
N GLN A 121 29.43 12.12 -9.56
CA GLN A 121 29.51 12.95 -10.77
C GLN A 121 30.68 13.95 -10.71
N ASP A 122 30.93 14.56 -9.56
CA ASP A 122 32.08 15.47 -9.37
C ASP A 122 33.43 14.72 -9.52
N HIS A 123 33.55 13.52 -8.94
CA HIS A 123 34.75 12.69 -9.07
C HIS A 123 35.03 12.29 -10.52
N LEU A 124 34.00 11.80 -11.24
CA LEU A 124 34.10 11.49 -12.66
C LEU A 124 34.53 12.70 -13.50
N LYS A 125 33.95 13.87 -13.22
CA LYS A 125 34.30 15.13 -13.90
C LYS A 125 35.74 15.56 -13.63
N LYS A 126 36.28 15.33 -12.43
CA LYS A 126 37.69 15.61 -12.13
C LYS A 126 38.65 14.69 -12.88
N LEU A 127 38.25 13.44 -13.12
CA LEU A 127 39.02 12.48 -13.92
C LEU A 127 39.10 12.86 -15.40
N ASP A 128 38.12 13.62 -15.93
CA ASP A 128 38.15 14.14 -17.31
C ASP A 128 39.32 15.11 -17.57
N GLY A 129 39.92 15.66 -16.50
CA GLY A 129 41.14 16.47 -16.61
C GLY A 129 42.35 15.69 -17.17
N PHE A 130 42.35 14.36 -17.07
CA PHE A 130 43.41 13.51 -17.62
C PHE A 130 43.20 13.34 -19.14
N ASP A 131 43.90 14.16 -19.92
CA ASP A 131 43.91 14.20 -21.39
C ASP A 131 44.51 12.92 -22.03
N ILE A 132 43.84 11.78 -21.81
CA ILE A 132 44.20 10.44 -22.29
C ILE A 132 43.17 10.00 -23.34
N LEU A 133 43.64 9.55 -24.50
CA LEU A 133 42.79 9.14 -25.61
C LEU A 133 41.81 8.03 -25.20
N GLY A 134 40.51 8.30 -25.33
CA GLY A 134 39.41 7.35 -25.09
C GLY A 134 38.90 7.31 -23.65
N LEU A 135 39.53 8.03 -22.71
CA LEU A 135 39.05 8.13 -21.34
C LEU A 135 37.74 8.93 -21.22
N ASP A 136 37.57 9.94 -22.07
CA ASP A 136 36.37 10.77 -22.18
C ASP A 136 35.10 9.95 -22.39
N LEU A 137 35.16 8.95 -23.29
CA LEU A 137 34.04 8.05 -23.55
C LEU A 137 33.72 7.14 -22.35
N ILE A 138 34.75 6.64 -21.66
CA ILE A 138 34.57 5.78 -20.48
C ILE A 138 33.92 6.57 -19.33
N ILE A 139 34.38 7.80 -19.11
CA ILE A 139 33.80 8.70 -18.09
C ILE A 139 32.35 9.02 -18.43
N TYR A 140 32.06 9.33 -19.69
CA TYR A 140 30.70 9.61 -20.15
C TYR A 140 29.76 8.41 -19.92
N ASP A 141 30.20 7.20 -20.28
CA ASP A 141 29.40 5.98 -20.08
C ASP A 141 29.17 5.70 -18.58
N ALA A 142 30.17 5.90 -17.74
CA ALA A 142 30.04 5.76 -16.28
C ALA A 142 29.06 6.80 -15.70
N ALA A 143 29.18 8.07 -16.11
CA ALA A 143 28.31 9.14 -15.64
C ALA A 143 26.84 8.90 -16.04
N LEU A 144 26.60 8.45 -17.28
CA LEU A 144 25.27 8.06 -17.75
C LEU A 144 24.69 6.88 -16.97
N TRP A 145 25.52 5.89 -16.65
CA TRP A 145 25.07 4.75 -15.87
C TRP A 145 24.69 5.17 -14.45
N ILE A 146 25.48 6.04 -13.80
CA ILE A 146 25.15 6.60 -12.48
C ILE A 146 23.85 7.41 -12.52
N ASP A 147 23.63 8.20 -13.57
CA ASP A 147 22.39 8.96 -13.78
C ASP A 147 21.16 8.06 -13.93
N LYS A 148 21.30 6.97 -14.69
CA LYS A 148 20.27 5.94 -14.85
C LYS A 148 19.89 5.31 -13.51
N ILE A 149 20.88 4.92 -12.71
CA ILE A 149 20.65 4.33 -11.38
C ILE A 149 20.03 5.38 -10.43
N ASN A 150 20.51 6.63 -10.42
CA ASN A 150 19.92 7.69 -9.58
C ASN A 150 18.44 7.92 -9.91
N THR A 151 18.09 7.98 -11.21
CA THR A 151 16.71 8.13 -11.66
C THR A 151 15.83 6.97 -11.19
N SER A 152 16.37 5.74 -11.17
CA SER A 152 15.67 4.57 -10.60
C SER A 152 15.33 4.77 -9.12
N ARG A 153 16.29 5.24 -8.32
CA ARG A 153 16.09 5.51 -6.88
C ARG A 153 15.07 6.62 -6.64
N GLU A 154 15.13 7.71 -7.41
CA GLU A 154 14.14 8.79 -7.34
C GLU A 154 12.72 8.29 -7.63
N ASN A 155 12.55 7.42 -8.63
CA ASN A 155 11.25 6.81 -8.90
C ASN A 155 10.75 5.93 -7.75
N TYR A 156 11.62 5.16 -7.09
CA TYR A 156 11.23 4.41 -5.89
C TYR A 156 10.77 5.35 -4.76
N LEU A 157 11.54 6.40 -4.48
CA LEU A 157 11.21 7.37 -3.42
C LEU A 157 9.91 8.11 -3.70
N ASP A 158 9.67 8.52 -4.95
CA ASP A 158 8.39 9.07 -5.41
C ASP A 158 7.26 8.07 -5.17
N GLY A 159 7.46 6.81 -5.55
CA GLY A 159 6.47 5.74 -5.34
C GLY A 159 6.07 5.59 -3.87
N ARG A 160 7.06 5.63 -2.96
CA ARG A 160 6.82 5.62 -1.50
C ARG A 160 5.99 6.83 -1.06
N ALA A 161 6.32 8.02 -1.54
CA ALA A 161 5.61 9.24 -1.19
C ALA A 161 4.14 9.23 -1.67
N TYR A 162 3.86 8.70 -2.86
CA TYR A 162 2.48 8.53 -3.35
C TYR A 162 1.72 7.44 -2.58
N TYR A 163 2.39 6.34 -2.23
CA TYR A 163 1.81 5.29 -1.39
C TYR A 163 1.36 5.84 -0.03
N GLU A 164 2.18 6.66 0.63
CA GLU A 164 1.85 7.29 1.92
C GLU A 164 0.68 8.28 1.82
N GLN A 165 0.44 8.86 0.64
CA GLN A 165 -0.70 9.74 0.37
C GLN A 165 -1.98 8.97 -0.03
N GLY A 166 -1.91 7.64 -0.18
CA GLY A 166 -3.01 6.81 -0.65
C GLY A 166 -3.23 6.81 -2.16
N GLU A 167 -2.30 7.38 -2.94
CA GLU A 167 -2.35 7.45 -4.40
C GLU A 167 -1.73 6.18 -5.03
N TYR A 168 -2.38 5.03 -4.82
CA TYR A 168 -1.80 3.71 -5.15
C TYR A 168 -1.51 3.50 -6.64
N GLU A 169 -2.33 4.01 -7.55
CA GLU A 169 -2.13 3.87 -9.00
C GLU A 169 -0.84 4.58 -9.45
N VAL A 170 -0.63 5.80 -8.95
CA VAL A 170 0.56 6.60 -9.22
C VAL A 170 1.79 5.96 -8.58
N ALA A 171 1.65 5.43 -7.35
CA ALA A 171 2.73 4.69 -6.70
C ALA A 171 3.18 3.47 -7.51
N LEU A 172 2.24 2.67 -8.04
CA LEU A 172 2.54 1.52 -8.89
C LEU A 172 3.23 1.92 -10.20
N GLU A 173 2.80 3.02 -10.83
CA GLU A 173 3.48 3.56 -12.03
C GLU A 173 4.94 3.87 -11.72
N LYS A 174 5.19 4.56 -10.60
CA LYS A 174 6.53 4.94 -10.15
C LYS A 174 7.41 3.74 -9.81
N TYR A 175 6.90 2.77 -9.04
CA TYR A 175 7.63 1.53 -8.78
C TYR A 175 7.94 0.75 -10.05
N GLY A 176 7.05 0.78 -11.06
CA GLY A 176 7.28 0.14 -12.35
C GLY A 176 8.40 0.77 -13.20
N LEU A 177 8.89 1.95 -12.83
CA LEU A 177 10.03 2.62 -13.47
C LEU A 177 11.38 2.32 -12.79
N VAL A 178 11.38 1.62 -11.66
CA VAL A 178 12.59 1.16 -10.97
C VAL A 178 13.19 0.00 -11.77
N ILE A 179 14.49 0.04 -12.03
CA ILE A 179 15.16 -0.88 -12.96
C ILE A 179 15.90 -2.00 -12.23
N GLU A 180 15.98 -3.18 -12.85
CA GLU A 180 16.65 -4.37 -12.29
C GLU A 180 18.15 -4.16 -12.04
N GLU A 181 18.81 -3.27 -12.80
CA GLU A 181 20.21 -2.94 -12.55
C GLU A 181 20.46 -2.22 -11.21
N ASP A 182 19.43 -1.58 -10.64
CA ASP A 182 19.43 -1.03 -9.28
C ASP A 182 18.82 -2.05 -8.30
N SER A 183 19.47 -3.22 -8.20
CA SER A 183 18.87 -4.44 -7.65
C SER A 183 18.23 -4.27 -6.27
N MET A 184 18.85 -3.48 -5.39
CA MET A 184 18.32 -3.24 -4.05
C MET A 184 16.97 -2.51 -4.09
N TYR A 185 16.88 -1.42 -4.85
CA TYR A 185 15.64 -0.66 -4.97
C TYR A 185 14.60 -1.40 -5.81
N TYR A 186 15.03 -2.20 -6.78
CA TYR A 186 14.14 -3.06 -7.55
C TYR A 186 13.43 -4.10 -6.69
N ASP A 187 14.17 -4.79 -5.81
CA ASP A 187 13.60 -5.76 -4.87
C ASP A 187 12.61 -5.09 -3.90
N LEU A 188 12.96 -3.90 -3.39
CA LEU A 188 12.07 -3.11 -2.53
C LEU A 188 10.79 -2.66 -3.27
N ALA A 189 10.93 -2.20 -4.52
CA ALA A 189 9.80 -1.82 -5.36
C ALA A 189 8.85 -3.01 -5.61
N LEU A 190 9.39 -4.20 -5.87
CA LEU A 190 8.58 -5.42 -6.03
C LEU A 190 7.84 -5.80 -4.74
N GLU A 191 8.48 -5.66 -3.57
CA GLU A 191 7.83 -5.89 -2.28
C GLU A 191 6.65 -4.93 -2.08
N ASP A 192 6.85 -3.63 -2.32
CA ASP A 192 5.81 -2.62 -2.18
C ASP A 192 4.68 -2.77 -3.22
N ILE A 193 5.00 -3.15 -4.47
CA ILE A 193 3.99 -3.50 -5.48
C ILE A 193 3.11 -4.65 -4.98
N ASN A 194 3.73 -5.74 -4.50
CA ASN A 194 2.99 -6.89 -4.01
C ASN A 194 2.10 -6.53 -2.81
N LYS A 195 2.60 -5.68 -1.92
CA LYS A 195 1.83 -5.16 -0.80
C LYS A 195 0.58 -4.40 -1.26
N ILE A 196 0.72 -3.46 -2.20
CA ILE A 196 -0.42 -2.71 -2.77
C ILE A 196 -1.43 -3.66 -3.43
N LEU A 197 -0.96 -4.62 -4.22
CA LEU A 197 -1.84 -5.58 -4.90
C LEU A 197 -2.61 -6.46 -3.92
N LEU A 198 -1.99 -6.85 -2.80
CA LEU A 198 -2.65 -7.60 -1.73
C LEU A 198 -3.71 -6.75 -1.02
N GLU A 199 -3.39 -5.51 -0.64
CA GLU A 199 -4.33 -4.57 -0.02
C GLU A 199 -5.56 -4.33 -0.93
N GLU A 200 -5.34 -4.18 -2.24
CA GLU A 200 -6.45 -3.99 -3.19
C GLU A 200 -7.28 -5.27 -3.38
N ALA A 201 -6.65 -6.44 -3.44
CA ALA A 201 -7.36 -7.71 -3.53
C ALA A 201 -8.25 -7.96 -2.31
N GLU A 202 -7.80 -7.59 -1.11
CA GLU A 202 -8.58 -7.67 0.12
C GLU A 202 -9.77 -6.69 0.10
N ARG A 203 -9.55 -5.43 -0.30
CA ARG A 203 -10.65 -4.46 -0.49
C ARG A 203 -11.70 -4.97 -1.47
N GLN A 204 -11.28 -5.49 -2.61
CA GLN A 204 -12.21 -6.03 -3.62
C GLN A 204 -12.97 -7.24 -3.09
N LYS A 205 -12.35 -8.08 -2.26
CA LYS A 205 -13.02 -9.21 -1.62
C LYS A 205 -14.09 -8.74 -0.63
N GLU A 206 -13.79 -7.72 0.18
CA GLU A 206 -14.72 -7.10 1.13
C GLU A 206 -15.92 -6.44 0.41
N LEU A 207 -15.65 -5.64 -0.62
CA LEU A 207 -16.67 -5.06 -1.50
C LEU A 207 -17.56 -6.13 -2.17
N ASN A 208 -16.97 -7.23 -2.63
CA ASN A 208 -17.73 -8.31 -3.24
C ASN A 208 -18.57 -9.08 -2.22
N SER A 209 -18.11 -9.26 -0.98
CA SER A 209 -18.95 -9.82 0.09
C SER A 209 -20.12 -8.88 0.45
N LEU A 210 -19.88 -7.57 0.47
CA LEU A 210 -20.92 -6.57 0.75
C LEU A 210 -21.95 -6.45 -0.39
N SER A 211 -21.55 -6.56 -1.66
CA SER A 211 -22.51 -6.45 -2.77
C SER A 211 -23.37 -7.70 -2.99
N ARG A 212 -22.89 -8.89 -2.59
CA ARG A 212 -23.67 -10.14 -2.66
C ARG A 212 -24.60 -10.35 -1.48
N SER A 213 -24.49 -9.55 -0.41
CA SER A 213 -25.31 -9.67 0.79
C SER A 213 -26.57 -8.79 0.80
N VAL A 214 -26.78 -7.93 -0.22
CA VAL A 214 -28.01 -7.14 -0.35
C VAL A 214 -29.09 -7.95 -1.08
N PRO A 215 -30.21 -8.32 -0.42
CA PRO A 215 -31.27 -9.09 -1.06
C PRO A 215 -32.01 -8.25 -2.11
N VAL A 216 -32.46 -8.89 -3.19
CA VAL A 216 -33.55 -8.34 -4.00
C VAL A 216 -34.84 -8.54 -3.23
N ILE A 217 -35.58 -7.46 -2.99
CA ILE A 217 -36.77 -7.47 -2.14
C ILE A 217 -38.02 -7.34 -3.01
N ASP A 218 -38.97 -8.24 -2.84
CA ASP A 218 -40.33 -8.11 -3.36
C ASP A 218 -41.33 -8.03 -2.22
N THR A 219 -42.43 -7.35 -2.49
CA THR A 219 -43.48 -7.13 -1.50
C THR A 219 -44.87 -7.26 -2.12
N PRO A 220 -45.28 -8.45 -2.58
CA PRO A 220 -46.63 -8.66 -3.11
C PRO A 220 -47.70 -8.26 -2.10
N VAL A 221 -48.76 -7.64 -2.60
CA VAL A 221 -49.94 -7.24 -1.81
C VAL A 221 -51.10 -8.17 -2.12
N TYR A 222 -51.72 -8.69 -1.07
CA TYR A 222 -52.95 -9.47 -1.13
C TYR A 222 -54.10 -8.70 -0.53
N GLU A 223 -55.16 -8.51 -1.30
CA GLU A 223 -56.37 -7.81 -0.86
C GLU A 223 -57.57 -8.76 -0.92
N HIS A 224 -58.45 -8.66 0.07
CA HIS A 224 -59.68 -9.44 0.12
C HIS A 224 -60.80 -8.70 0.84
N THR A 225 -62.02 -8.89 0.35
CA THR A 225 -63.25 -8.38 0.96
C THR A 225 -64.13 -9.54 1.37
N TYR A 226 -64.35 -9.69 2.67
CA TYR A 226 -65.25 -10.69 3.23
C TYR A 226 -66.69 -10.18 3.15
N ILE A 227 -67.57 -11.01 2.59
CA ILE A 227 -68.99 -10.71 2.39
C ILE A 227 -69.81 -11.83 3.03
N GLU A 228 -70.77 -11.46 3.88
CA GLU A 228 -71.73 -12.37 4.53
C GLU A 228 -73.15 -11.89 4.22
N ASP A 229 -74.04 -12.78 3.76
CA ASP A 229 -75.42 -12.44 3.35
C ASP A 229 -75.53 -11.26 2.36
N GLY A 230 -74.52 -11.05 1.52
CA GLY A 230 -74.45 -9.94 0.56
C GLY A 230 -74.05 -8.59 1.16
N ARG A 231 -73.68 -8.54 2.44
CA ARG A 231 -73.13 -7.36 3.12
C ARG A 231 -71.62 -7.52 3.28
N GLU A 232 -70.86 -6.48 2.96
CA GLU A 232 -69.44 -6.42 3.30
C GLU A 232 -69.30 -6.37 4.83
N ILE A 233 -68.50 -7.29 5.37
CA ILE A 233 -68.25 -7.38 6.81
C ILE A 233 -66.81 -7.01 7.16
N MET A 234 -65.85 -7.18 6.25
CA MET A 234 -64.45 -6.85 6.51
C MET A 234 -63.64 -6.67 5.23
N TYR A 235 -62.78 -5.65 5.20
CA TYR A 235 -61.74 -5.47 4.19
C TYR A 235 -60.35 -5.80 4.74
N VAL A 236 -59.54 -6.50 3.95
CA VAL A 236 -58.17 -6.91 4.31
C VAL A 236 -57.19 -6.54 3.22
N SER A 237 -56.04 -5.97 3.59
CA SER A 237 -54.89 -5.71 2.72
C SER A 237 -53.59 -6.12 3.42
N ILE A 238 -52.92 -7.15 2.93
CA ILE A 238 -51.69 -7.70 3.53
C ILE A 238 -50.58 -7.66 2.49
N GLN A 239 -49.55 -6.89 2.76
CA GLN A 239 -48.28 -7.02 2.06
C GLN A 239 -47.48 -8.19 2.65
N HIS A 240 -46.69 -8.87 1.82
CA HIS A 240 -45.82 -9.95 2.25
C HIS A 240 -44.41 -9.70 1.74
N LEU A 241 -43.41 -9.65 2.63
CA LEU A 241 -42.02 -9.41 2.28
C LEU A 241 -41.32 -10.71 1.87
N ILE A 242 -40.64 -10.70 0.72
CA ILE A 242 -39.85 -11.83 0.22
C ILE A 242 -38.46 -11.34 -0.16
N LEU A 243 -37.43 -12.00 0.36
CA LEU A 243 -36.03 -11.78 -0.02
C LEU A 243 -35.60 -12.81 -1.06
N TYR A 244 -34.94 -12.34 -2.12
CA TYR A 244 -34.32 -13.16 -3.15
C TYR A 244 -32.81 -12.90 -3.20
N GLY A 245 -32.06 -13.94 -3.58
CA GLY A 245 -30.63 -13.88 -3.85
C GLY A 245 -29.94 -15.20 -3.49
N ASP A 246 -28.61 -15.21 -3.60
CA ASP A 246 -27.82 -16.43 -3.44
C ASP A 246 -27.41 -16.71 -1.98
N ASN A 247 -27.68 -15.79 -1.06
CA ASN A 247 -27.32 -15.96 0.35
C ASN A 247 -28.33 -16.90 1.05
N PRO A 248 -27.89 -18.05 1.61
CA PRO A 248 -28.78 -18.99 2.30
C PRO A 248 -29.50 -18.39 3.52
N ALA A 249 -28.97 -17.31 4.11
CA ALA A 249 -29.63 -16.58 5.19
C ALA A 249 -31.04 -16.08 4.79
N TYR A 250 -31.25 -15.74 3.51
CA TYR A 250 -32.53 -15.22 3.03
C TYR A 250 -33.66 -16.23 3.14
N GLU A 251 -33.38 -17.52 2.95
CA GLU A 251 -34.39 -18.57 3.13
C GLU A 251 -34.86 -18.65 4.58
N SER A 252 -33.93 -18.54 5.54
CA SER A 252 -34.25 -18.52 6.97
C SER A 252 -35.04 -17.27 7.36
N ILE A 253 -34.67 -16.11 6.79
CA ILE A 253 -35.41 -14.86 7.00
C ILE A 253 -36.84 -14.96 6.43
N ASN A 254 -36.99 -15.48 5.22
CA ASN A 254 -38.31 -15.70 4.60
C ASN A 254 -39.20 -16.61 5.46
N GLN A 255 -38.65 -17.69 6.05
CA GLN A 255 -39.40 -18.56 6.97
C GLN A 255 -39.86 -17.83 8.25
N ILE A 256 -39.05 -16.91 8.77
CA ILE A 256 -39.44 -16.07 9.92
C ILE A 256 -40.56 -15.11 9.51
N ILE A 257 -40.44 -14.46 8.35
CA ILE A 257 -41.47 -13.56 7.81
C ILE A 257 -42.77 -14.31 7.55
N ASP A 258 -42.72 -15.52 7.01
CA ASP A 258 -43.87 -16.41 6.84
C ASP A 258 -44.55 -16.70 8.18
N SER A 259 -43.77 -17.04 9.20
CA SER A 259 -44.29 -17.29 10.55
C SER A 259 -44.93 -16.04 11.17
N VAL A 260 -44.44 -14.84 10.84
CA VAL A 260 -45.06 -13.56 11.25
C VAL A 260 -46.37 -13.33 10.51
N ARG A 261 -46.39 -13.57 9.19
CA ARG A 261 -47.60 -13.47 8.37
C ARG A 261 -48.69 -14.43 8.83
N GLU A 262 -48.35 -15.67 9.19
CA GLU A 262 -49.31 -16.65 9.72
C GLU A 262 -50.01 -16.14 10.99
N LYS A 263 -49.27 -15.46 11.89
CA LYS A 263 -49.87 -14.86 13.10
C LYS A 263 -50.88 -13.77 12.77
N TYR A 264 -50.61 -12.94 11.75
CA TYR A 264 -51.55 -11.93 11.31
C TYR A 264 -52.77 -12.54 10.61
N MET A 265 -52.58 -13.62 9.83
CA MET A 265 -53.70 -14.36 9.25
C MET A 265 -54.61 -14.97 10.32
N ASP A 266 -54.04 -15.48 11.41
CA ASP A 266 -54.82 -15.99 12.55
C ASP A 266 -55.65 -14.89 13.22
N GLU A 267 -55.09 -13.68 13.36
CA GLU A 267 -55.81 -12.52 13.91
C GLU A 267 -56.96 -12.09 12.98
N ILE A 268 -56.69 -11.99 11.68
CA ILE A 268 -57.69 -11.66 10.67
C ILE A 268 -58.83 -12.67 10.70
N ASN A 269 -58.54 -13.97 10.76
CA ASN A 269 -59.57 -15.00 10.82
C ASN A 269 -60.48 -14.84 12.05
N ARG A 270 -59.93 -14.45 13.22
CA ARG A 270 -60.73 -14.16 14.42
C ARG A 270 -61.62 -12.94 14.20
N MET A 271 -61.05 -11.86 13.65
CA MET A 271 -61.80 -10.63 13.36
C MET A 271 -62.92 -10.85 12.34
N VAL A 272 -62.74 -11.72 11.35
CA VAL A 272 -63.79 -12.09 10.40
C VAL A 272 -64.96 -12.76 11.13
N GLU A 273 -64.70 -13.69 12.05
CA GLU A 273 -65.76 -14.34 12.83
C GLU A 273 -66.47 -13.37 13.79
N GLU A 274 -65.73 -12.43 14.39
CA GLU A 274 -66.31 -11.35 15.19
C GLU A 274 -67.19 -10.44 14.34
N ALA A 275 -66.73 -10.04 13.15
CA ALA A 275 -67.51 -9.20 12.24
C ALA A 275 -68.81 -9.91 11.79
N LYS A 276 -68.75 -11.21 11.52
CA LYS A 276 -69.95 -12.03 11.23
C LYS A 276 -70.96 -12.01 12.37
N ALA A 277 -70.48 -12.11 13.62
CA ALA A 277 -71.35 -12.14 14.79
C ALA A 277 -72.09 -10.81 15.04
N HIS A 278 -71.46 -9.68 14.67
CA HIS A 278 -72.02 -8.33 14.89
C HIS A 278 -72.67 -7.74 13.63
N LYS A 279 -72.65 -8.44 12.49
CA LYS A 279 -73.11 -7.91 11.18
C LYS A 279 -74.56 -7.43 11.15
N ASP A 280 -75.41 -7.92 12.06
CA ASP A 280 -76.84 -7.60 12.11
C ASP A 280 -77.17 -6.50 13.14
N GLU A 281 -76.16 -5.90 13.79
CA GLU A 281 -76.35 -4.78 14.71
C GLU A 281 -76.75 -3.48 13.97
N GLU A 282 -77.54 -2.64 14.65
CA GLU A 282 -78.11 -1.39 14.10
C GLU A 282 -77.04 -0.46 13.54
N TYR A 283 -75.88 -0.38 14.20
CA TYR A 283 -74.77 0.51 13.85
C TYR A 283 -73.51 -0.26 13.41
N PHE A 284 -73.68 -1.38 12.69
CA PHE A 284 -72.53 -2.13 12.19
C PHE A 284 -71.78 -1.38 11.07
N ASN A 285 -70.49 -1.14 11.31
CA ASN A 285 -69.52 -0.72 10.30
C ASN A 285 -68.63 -1.91 9.92
N PRO A 286 -68.33 -2.13 8.62
CA PRO A 286 -67.41 -3.17 8.20
C PRO A 286 -66.04 -3.02 8.87
N TYR A 287 -65.44 -4.14 9.25
CA TYR A 287 -64.12 -4.18 9.87
C TYR A 287 -63.04 -3.93 8.82
N GLY A 288 -61.83 -3.61 9.28
CA GLY A 288 -60.68 -3.37 8.41
C GLY A 288 -59.41 -3.94 9.01
N TYR A 289 -58.54 -4.52 8.17
CA TYR A 289 -57.20 -4.93 8.60
C TYR A 289 -56.19 -4.69 7.49
N GLY A 290 -55.19 -3.87 7.77
CA GLY A 290 -54.12 -3.53 6.82
C GLY A 290 -52.76 -3.75 7.43
N ILE A 291 -51.84 -4.42 6.74
CA ILE A 291 -50.41 -4.43 7.09
C ILE A 291 -49.54 -4.23 5.84
N SER A 292 -48.45 -3.50 6.02
CA SER A 292 -47.45 -3.14 5.04
C SER A 292 -46.05 -3.35 5.62
N PHE A 293 -45.08 -3.61 4.75
CA PHE A 293 -43.68 -3.83 5.11
C PHE A 293 -42.85 -2.75 4.41
N SER A 294 -41.98 -2.08 5.16
CA SER A 294 -41.05 -1.07 4.65
C SER A 294 -39.63 -1.34 5.15
N ILE A 295 -38.65 -1.12 4.27
CA ILE A 295 -37.24 -1.31 4.62
C ILE A 295 -36.71 0.02 5.15
N GLN A 296 -36.33 0.05 6.42
CA GLN A 296 -35.80 1.24 7.09
C GLN A 296 -34.28 1.31 7.01
N TYR A 297 -33.62 0.14 6.96
CA TYR A 297 -32.17 0.01 6.85
C TYR A 297 -31.81 -1.32 6.17
N ASN A 298 -30.83 -1.31 5.27
CA ASN A 298 -30.36 -2.50 4.57
C ASN A 298 -28.88 -2.33 4.19
N ASN A 299 -28.03 -2.34 5.21
CA ASN A 299 -26.61 -2.08 5.05
C ASN A 299 -25.82 -2.79 6.17
N ASN A 300 -24.50 -2.93 6.02
CA ASN A 300 -23.62 -3.57 7.03
C ASN A 300 -24.12 -4.96 7.51
N GLY A 301 -24.67 -5.76 6.59
CA GLY A 301 -25.19 -7.09 6.94
C GLY A 301 -26.44 -7.07 7.84
N ILE A 302 -27.10 -5.94 8.03
CA ILE A 302 -28.31 -5.80 8.83
C ILE A 302 -29.48 -5.37 7.94
N LEU A 303 -30.62 -6.01 8.11
CA LEU A 303 -31.89 -5.61 7.50
C LEU A 303 -32.89 -5.22 8.58
N CYS A 304 -33.28 -3.94 8.61
CA CYS A 304 -34.34 -3.44 9.47
C CYS A 304 -35.62 -3.26 8.65
N VAL A 305 -36.66 -4.02 9.02
CA VAL A 305 -37.97 -4.01 8.40
C VAL A 305 -38.99 -3.48 9.39
N LEU A 306 -39.70 -2.43 9.00
CA LEU A 306 -40.82 -1.90 9.75
C LEU A 306 -42.14 -2.40 9.15
N ILE A 307 -42.91 -3.08 9.98
CA ILE A 307 -44.28 -3.49 9.70
C ILE A 307 -45.20 -2.39 10.20
N ASP A 308 -45.98 -1.79 9.31
CA ASP A 308 -46.95 -0.75 9.63
C ASP A 308 -48.34 -1.17 9.17
N GLY A 309 -49.37 -0.81 9.94
CA GLY A 309 -50.72 -1.26 9.66
C GLY A 309 -51.81 -0.60 10.48
N TYR A 310 -53.01 -1.14 10.34
CA TYR A 310 -54.20 -0.64 11.02
C TYR A 310 -55.23 -1.75 11.18
N THR A 311 -55.79 -1.88 12.39
CA THR A 311 -56.93 -2.76 12.68
C THR A 311 -58.15 -1.92 13.05
N TYR A 312 -59.30 -2.21 12.45
CA TYR A 312 -60.57 -1.53 12.71
C TYR A 312 -61.66 -2.57 12.99
N GLY A 313 -62.17 -2.56 14.23
CA GLY A 313 -63.23 -3.47 14.70
C GLY A 313 -64.59 -2.81 14.84
N GLY A 314 -64.92 -1.77 14.05
CA GLY A 314 -66.25 -1.14 14.07
C GLY A 314 -66.47 0.00 15.08
N GLY A 315 -65.45 0.36 15.87
CA GLY A 315 -65.52 1.46 16.85
C GLY A 315 -65.44 2.88 16.26
N ALA A 316 -65.12 3.87 17.09
CA ALA A 316 -64.95 5.27 16.67
C ALA A 316 -63.73 5.47 15.75
N HIS A 317 -62.67 4.71 16.00
CA HIS A 317 -61.46 4.62 15.18
C HIS A 317 -60.87 3.22 15.36
N GLY A 318 -59.93 2.84 14.50
CA GLY A 318 -59.12 1.64 14.67
C GLY A 318 -57.84 1.90 15.46
N PHE A 319 -56.96 0.91 15.51
CA PHE A 319 -55.68 0.98 16.22
C PHE A 319 -54.54 0.73 15.24
N PRO A 320 -53.50 1.57 15.21
CA PRO A 320 -52.38 1.34 14.32
C PRO A 320 -51.54 0.15 14.80
N ILE A 321 -50.98 -0.57 13.85
CA ILE A 321 -50.02 -1.64 14.08
C ILE A 321 -48.66 -1.06 13.68
N ARG A 322 -47.66 -1.20 14.54
CA ARG A 322 -46.27 -0.94 14.19
C ARG A 322 -45.37 -1.96 14.86
N LYS A 323 -44.47 -2.57 14.11
CA LYS A 323 -43.53 -3.55 14.65
C LYS A 323 -42.27 -3.63 13.83
N THR A 324 -41.14 -3.82 14.50
CA THR A 324 -39.86 -3.97 13.82
C THR A 324 -39.42 -5.43 13.81
N LEU A 325 -38.90 -5.84 12.66
CA LEU A 325 -38.11 -7.05 12.50
C LEU A 325 -36.72 -6.63 12.02
N MET A 326 -35.72 -6.88 12.84
CA MET A 326 -34.33 -6.63 12.49
C MET A 326 -33.61 -7.96 12.31
N PHE A 327 -32.86 -8.12 11.21
CA PHE A 327 -32.21 -9.37 10.85
C PHE A 327 -30.72 -9.19 10.63
N ASP A 328 -29.95 -10.18 11.08
CA ASP A 328 -28.56 -10.41 10.69
C ASP A 328 -28.59 -11.15 9.35
N LEU A 329 -28.21 -10.49 8.25
CA LEU A 329 -28.16 -11.04 6.89
C LEU A 329 -27.02 -12.04 6.69
N THR A 330 -26.06 -12.13 7.62
CA THR A 330 -24.99 -13.12 7.61
C THR A 330 -25.47 -14.43 8.23
N LYS A 331 -26.24 -14.36 9.32
CA LYS A 331 -26.74 -15.54 10.05
C LYS A 331 -28.15 -15.98 9.66
N GLY A 332 -28.95 -15.08 9.09
CA GLY A 332 -30.36 -15.32 8.78
C GLY A 332 -31.27 -15.34 10.01
N THR A 333 -30.89 -14.64 11.08
CA THR A 333 -31.56 -14.66 12.39
C THR A 333 -32.08 -13.29 12.79
N LEU A 334 -33.11 -13.25 13.65
CA LEU A 334 -33.57 -12.00 14.28
C LEU A 334 -32.50 -11.42 15.21
N MET A 335 -32.41 -10.09 15.21
CA MET A 335 -31.60 -9.28 16.10
C MET A 335 -32.51 -8.45 17.01
N LYS A 336 -31.99 -8.12 18.19
CA LYS A 336 -32.59 -7.17 19.12
C LYS A 336 -31.83 -5.84 19.11
N LEU A 337 -32.40 -4.81 19.73
CA LEU A 337 -31.74 -3.52 19.85
C LEU A 337 -30.43 -3.63 20.64
N SER A 338 -30.42 -4.41 21.73
CA SER A 338 -29.21 -4.65 22.53
C SER A 338 -28.05 -5.26 21.76
N ASP A 339 -28.31 -5.99 20.67
CA ASP A 339 -27.26 -6.53 19.81
C ASP A 339 -26.51 -5.42 19.05
N LEU A 340 -27.10 -4.22 18.89
CA LEU A 340 -26.48 -3.06 18.24
C LEU A 340 -25.82 -2.08 19.21
N ILE A 341 -26.07 -2.20 20.52
CA ILE A 341 -25.55 -1.26 21.52
C ILE A 341 -24.27 -1.83 22.12
N SER A 342 -23.13 -1.17 21.85
CA SER A 342 -21.80 -1.60 22.32
C SER A 342 -21.44 -1.10 23.72
N ALA A 343 -22.16 -0.10 24.22
CA ALA A 343 -21.90 0.59 25.48
C ALA A 343 -22.73 0.03 26.65
N ASP A 344 -22.52 0.60 27.85
CA ASP A 344 -23.37 0.34 29.00
C ASP A 344 -24.82 0.74 28.66
N THR A 345 -25.74 -0.22 28.78
CA THR A 345 -27.17 -0.02 28.48
C THR A 345 -27.80 1.07 29.35
N GLU A 346 -27.22 1.38 30.52
CA GLU A 346 -27.66 2.49 31.37
C GLU A 346 -27.41 3.86 30.72
N GLU A 347 -26.25 4.08 30.10
CA GLU A 347 -25.94 5.36 29.43
C GLU A 347 -26.86 5.59 28.21
N PHE A 348 -27.17 4.53 27.46
CA PHE A 348 -28.11 4.64 26.34
C PHE A 348 -29.53 4.96 26.82
N ALA A 349 -29.94 4.41 27.97
CA ALA A 349 -31.23 4.74 28.60
C ALA A 349 -31.31 6.21 29.02
N GLU A 350 -30.20 6.79 29.49
CA GLU A 350 -30.10 8.22 29.80
C GLU A 350 -30.28 9.08 28.55
N ILE A 351 -29.64 8.72 27.42
CA ILE A 351 -29.80 9.44 26.14
C ILE A 351 -31.27 9.47 25.69
N ILE A 352 -31.96 8.33 25.74
CA ILE A 352 -33.40 8.25 25.41
C ILE A 352 -34.22 9.18 26.31
N THR A 353 -33.95 9.15 27.61
CA THR A 353 -34.68 9.93 28.61
C THR A 353 -34.45 11.43 28.42
N ASP A 354 -33.21 11.86 28.20
CA ASP A 354 -32.84 13.25 28.02
C ASP A 354 -33.42 13.82 26.72
N GLU A 355 -33.39 13.04 25.64
CA GLU A 355 -33.95 13.46 24.35
C GLU A 355 -35.47 13.61 24.43
N PHE A 356 -36.17 12.69 25.10
CA PHE A 356 -37.59 12.87 25.34
C PHE A 356 -37.88 14.07 26.27
N GLN A 357 -37.08 14.27 27.32
CA GLN A 357 -37.23 15.41 28.21
C GLN A 357 -37.07 16.75 27.45
N ARG A 358 -36.16 16.80 26.46
CA ARG A 358 -36.02 17.94 25.55
C ARG A 358 -37.31 18.16 24.75
N MET A 359 -37.84 17.12 24.11
CA MET A 359 -39.11 17.19 23.36
C MET A 359 -40.28 17.66 24.25
N TYR A 360 -40.40 17.12 25.47
CA TYR A 360 -41.43 17.49 26.42
C TYR A 360 -41.32 18.96 26.84
N ASN A 361 -40.11 19.48 27.05
CA ASN A 361 -39.91 20.88 27.43
C ASN A 361 -40.24 21.86 26.29
N GLU A 362 -40.14 21.42 25.04
CA GLU A 362 -40.48 22.23 23.86
C GLU A 362 -41.98 22.36 23.64
N ALA A 363 -42.75 21.32 23.95
CA ALA A 363 -44.21 21.28 23.74
C ALA A 363 -44.93 20.44 24.82
N PRO A 364 -44.91 20.84 26.10
CA PRO A 364 -45.42 20.03 27.21
C PRO A 364 -46.92 19.72 27.09
N GLU A 365 -47.69 20.59 26.44
CA GLU A 365 -49.13 20.41 26.21
C GLU A 365 -49.48 19.29 25.23
N GLU A 366 -48.51 18.77 24.46
CA GLU A 366 -48.73 17.66 23.54
C GLU A 366 -48.69 16.29 24.23
N TYR A 367 -48.20 16.22 25.48
CA TYR A 367 -47.90 14.98 26.20
C TYR A 367 -48.67 14.87 27.52
N TRP A 368 -48.77 13.65 28.05
CA TRP A 368 -49.25 13.42 29.41
C TRP A 368 -48.23 13.89 30.44
N GLU A 369 -48.70 14.32 31.61
CA GLU A 369 -47.83 14.81 32.70
C GLU A 369 -46.85 13.72 33.17
N GLU A 370 -47.28 12.46 33.14
CA GLU A 370 -46.51 11.29 33.52
C GLU A 370 -45.57 10.76 32.42
N ALA A 371 -45.67 11.25 31.18
CA ALA A 371 -44.92 10.72 30.04
C ALA A 371 -43.38 10.66 30.27
N PRO A 372 -42.72 11.66 30.89
CA PRO A 372 -41.29 11.57 31.17
C PRO A 372 -40.91 10.44 32.12
N ASN A 373 -41.80 10.05 33.05
CA ASN A 373 -41.55 8.93 33.95
C ASN A 373 -41.71 7.59 33.21
N VAL A 374 -42.73 7.47 32.35
CA VAL A 374 -42.93 6.29 31.50
C VAL A 374 -41.69 6.02 30.65
N VAL A 375 -41.21 7.04 29.93
CA VAL A 375 -40.01 6.88 29.08
C VAL A 375 -38.78 6.47 29.90
N ARG A 376 -38.58 7.07 31.07
CA ARG A 376 -37.46 6.74 31.95
C ARG A 376 -37.51 5.28 32.43
N GLU A 377 -38.69 4.79 32.78
CA GLU A 377 -38.90 3.40 33.24
C GLU A 377 -38.70 2.41 32.10
N ASP A 378 -39.28 2.67 30.92
CA ASP A 378 -39.17 1.79 29.76
C ASP A 378 -37.74 1.73 29.21
N ALA A 379 -37.02 2.86 29.23
CA ALA A 379 -35.62 2.93 28.78
C ALA A 379 -34.68 2.02 29.59
N GLN A 380 -35.04 1.62 30.82
CA GLN A 380 -34.24 0.71 31.64
C GLN A 380 -34.17 -0.71 31.07
N ASN A 381 -35.05 -1.07 30.14
CA ASN A 381 -35.01 -2.35 29.45
C ASN A 381 -35.09 -2.14 27.94
N ILE A 382 -33.93 -1.87 27.34
CA ILE A 382 -33.79 -1.54 25.91
C ILE A 382 -34.36 -2.61 24.97
N ASP A 383 -34.42 -3.88 25.40
CA ASP A 383 -34.99 -4.99 24.63
C ASP A 383 -36.53 -4.95 24.55
N ASN A 384 -37.18 -4.22 25.47
CA ASN A 384 -38.63 -4.03 25.48
C ASN A 384 -39.06 -2.78 24.71
N LEU A 385 -38.12 -1.91 24.34
CA LEU A 385 -38.43 -0.71 23.58
C LEU A 385 -38.93 -1.08 22.19
N ASN A 386 -39.88 -0.29 21.68
CA ASN A 386 -40.20 -0.34 20.27
C ASN A 386 -39.25 0.60 19.52
N TYR A 387 -38.57 0.11 18.49
CA TYR A 387 -37.53 0.86 17.81
C TYR A 387 -37.48 0.53 16.32
N PHE A 388 -36.89 1.38 15.51
CA PHE A 388 -36.34 1.02 14.20
C PHE A 388 -35.04 1.79 13.97
N ILE A 389 -34.25 1.37 13.00
CA ILE A 389 -33.00 2.06 12.64
C ILE A 389 -33.07 2.58 11.21
N THR A 390 -32.41 3.71 10.98
CA THR A 390 -32.20 4.33 9.66
C THR A 390 -30.70 4.41 9.38
N GLU A 391 -30.32 4.97 8.24
CA GLU A 391 -28.91 5.22 7.89
C GLU A 391 -28.22 6.22 8.85
N ASP A 392 -29.00 7.04 9.57
CA ASP A 392 -28.50 8.16 10.36
C ASP A 392 -28.93 8.17 11.84
N SER A 393 -29.87 7.30 12.25
CA SER A 393 -30.40 7.31 13.62
C SER A 393 -31.02 5.99 14.07
N ILE A 394 -31.14 5.85 15.40
CA ILE A 394 -32.12 4.95 16.02
C ILE A 394 -33.36 5.77 16.39
N CYS A 395 -34.54 5.26 16.05
CA CYS A 395 -35.82 5.85 16.42
C CYS A 395 -36.52 4.94 17.42
N ILE A 396 -36.70 5.40 18.67
CA ILE A 396 -37.56 4.74 19.66
C ILE A 396 -38.97 5.29 19.51
N PHE A 397 -39.99 4.43 19.43
CA PHE A 397 -41.36 4.88 19.24
C PHE A 397 -42.32 4.37 20.31
N TYR A 398 -43.36 5.16 20.55
CA TYR A 398 -44.46 4.84 21.45
C TYR A 398 -45.77 4.93 20.68
N PHE A 399 -46.69 4.01 20.96
CA PHE A 399 -47.98 3.95 20.30
C PHE A 399 -48.86 5.13 20.71
N PRO A 400 -49.90 5.45 19.91
CA PRO A 400 -50.90 6.42 20.36
C PRO A 400 -51.49 6.00 21.71
N TYR A 401 -51.75 6.99 22.58
CA TYR A 401 -52.14 6.84 23.99
C TYR A 401 -51.02 6.57 25.00
N ASP A 402 -49.86 6.04 24.59
CA ASP A 402 -48.77 5.73 25.54
C ASP A 402 -48.24 6.98 26.23
N LEU A 403 -47.90 8.02 25.45
CA LEU A 403 -47.30 9.26 25.95
C LEU A 403 -48.16 10.51 25.66
N ALA A 404 -49.17 10.39 24.80
CA ALA A 404 -49.98 11.50 24.32
C ALA A 404 -51.35 11.03 23.81
N SER A 405 -52.24 11.97 23.49
CA SER A 405 -53.55 11.66 22.88
C SER A 405 -53.42 10.91 21.55
N TYR A 406 -54.47 10.17 21.15
CA TYR A 406 -54.46 9.48 19.85
C TYR A 406 -54.22 10.40 18.65
N ALA A 407 -54.71 11.64 18.72
CA ALA A 407 -54.54 12.63 17.65
C ALA A 407 -53.07 13.02 17.43
N ARG A 408 -52.21 12.83 18.42
CA ARG A 408 -50.76 13.06 18.31
C ARG A 408 -50.06 11.97 17.48
N GLY A 409 -50.69 10.80 17.35
CA GLY A 409 -50.13 9.65 16.65
C GLY A 409 -49.01 8.99 17.44
N PHE A 410 -48.06 8.38 16.72
CA PHE A 410 -46.84 7.85 17.33
C PHE A 410 -45.98 9.00 17.86
N VAL A 411 -45.34 8.75 19.01
CA VAL A 411 -44.27 9.62 19.51
C VAL A 411 -42.95 8.93 19.20
N GLU A 412 -42.09 9.58 18.43
CA GLU A 412 -40.78 9.07 18.02
C GLU A 412 -39.66 9.90 18.66
N ILE A 413 -38.78 9.25 19.42
CA ILE A 413 -37.56 9.81 19.99
C ILE A 413 -36.42 9.40 19.06
N VAL A 414 -35.81 10.37 18.40
CA VAL A 414 -34.77 10.15 17.37
C VAL A 414 -33.40 10.39 17.97
N ILE A 415 -32.54 9.38 17.93
CA ILE A 415 -31.17 9.43 18.45
C ILE A 415 -30.22 9.33 17.25
N PRO A 416 -29.59 10.45 16.83
CA PRO A 416 -28.65 10.45 15.72
C PRO A 416 -27.39 9.65 16.05
N TYR A 417 -26.84 8.93 15.06
CA TYR A 417 -25.53 8.28 15.21
C TYR A 417 -24.42 9.30 15.38
N LYS A 418 -24.53 10.42 14.66
CA LYS A 418 -23.55 11.51 14.72
C LYS A 418 -23.51 12.12 16.12
N GLY A 419 -22.35 12.09 16.76
CA GLY A 419 -22.14 12.52 18.15
C GLY A 419 -22.42 11.44 19.21
N ASN A 420 -22.91 10.27 18.81
CA ASN A 420 -23.19 9.12 19.67
C ASN A 420 -22.50 7.84 19.15
N GLU A 421 -21.45 7.97 18.34
CA GLU A 421 -20.86 6.86 17.58
C GLU A 421 -20.32 5.74 18.48
N LEU A 422 -19.89 6.06 19.70
CA LEU A 422 -19.35 5.10 20.67
C LEU A 422 -20.40 4.11 21.22
N PHE A 423 -21.69 4.42 21.06
CA PHE A 423 -22.80 3.61 21.59
C PHE A 423 -23.25 2.52 20.63
N PHE A 424 -22.85 2.57 19.35
CA PHE A 424 -23.38 1.71 18.31
C PHE A 424 -22.30 0.81 17.70
N ASP A 425 -22.61 -0.48 17.54
CA ASP A 425 -21.76 -1.44 16.83
C ASP A 425 -22.44 -1.95 15.58
N PHE A 426 -21.93 -1.51 14.43
CA PHE A 426 -22.34 -1.98 13.12
C PHE A 426 -21.36 -3.00 12.54
N ASN A 427 -20.41 -3.55 13.31
CA ASN A 427 -19.43 -4.53 12.84
C ASN A 427 -20.02 -5.95 12.71
N TYR A 428 -21.15 -6.08 12.04
CA TYR A 428 -21.72 -7.35 11.62
C TYR A 428 -21.08 -7.76 10.28
N ARG A 429 -19.87 -8.32 10.37
CA ARG A 429 -19.09 -8.83 9.23
C ARG A 429 -19.39 -10.29 8.91
#